data_AF-A0A7Y0C3Z9-F1
#
_entry.id   AF-A0A7Y0C3Z9-F1
#
_cell.length_a   1.000
_cell.length_b   1.000
_cell.length_c   1.000
_cell.angle_alpha   90.00
_cell.angle_beta   90.00
_cell.angle_gamma   90.00
#
_symmetry.space_group_name_H-M   'P 1'
#
loop_
_entity.id
_entity.type
_entity.pdbx_description
1 polymer ?
#
loop_
_entity_poly.entity_id
_entity_poly.type
_entity_poly.pdbx_seq_one_letter_code
_entity_poly.pdbx_strand_id
1 'polypeptide(L)'
;MTTANNPFHSDLSAAESRQDQVTPLQGSVLHQVNSVKTLRTRVKICGLTREEDVDAAVAAGADAVGFVLYEPSPRYVSAKRAAELARRLPPFVTPVFLFVNAHATKIIAACADLPLALVQFHGDESPEDCLQVGRPFIRAARIPLDENPNASGFRFDLVRYALDFKAAQAILLDTHVEGYGGSGKTFNWSLLPPNVNAHLVLSGGLTPANVTDGILQVRPRCKTLAVDVSSGVEISKGIKSADKINQFVAAVRAADEQLVNNHVRLSPT
;
A
#
# COMPACT_ATOMS: atom_id res chain seq x y z
N MET A 1 25.11 70.76 -22.05
CA MET A 1 24.81 71.03 -20.63
C MET A 1 24.89 69.68 -19.92
N THR A 2 26.03 69.08 -19.53
CA THR A 2 27.33 69.54 -18.98
C THR A 2 27.24 70.49 -17.80
N THR A 3 27.43 69.94 -16.59
CA THR A 3 28.34 70.29 -15.47
C THR A 3 28.05 69.27 -14.34
N ALA A 4 28.96 68.75 -13.50
CA ALA A 4 30.31 69.09 -13.04
C ALA A 4 31.10 67.77 -12.76
N ASN A 5 32.40 67.59 -13.10
CA ASN A 5 33.64 68.03 -12.42
C ASN A 5 33.67 67.76 -10.90
N ASN A 6 34.68 67.21 -10.21
CA ASN A 6 36.03 66.60 -10.44
C ASN A 6 36.55 66.19 -9.00
N PRO A 7 37.83 65.90 -8.70
CA PRO A 7 38.68 64.71 -8.92
C PRO A 7 39.27 64.05 -7.62
N PHE A 8 40.10 63.03 -7.87
CA PHE A 8 41.12 62.30 -7.09
C PHE A 8 41.96 62.99 -5.97
N HIS A 9 42.51 62.09 -5.11
CA HIS A 9 43.71 62.10 -4.23
C HIS A 9 43.35 61.92 -2.74
N SER A 10 44.05 61.16 -1.88
CA SER A 10 45.22 60.26 -1.95
C SER A 10 45.33 59.56 -0.58
N ASP A 11 46.23 58.57 -0.52
CA ASP A 11 47.05 58.18 0.64
C ASP A 11 46.77 56.87 1.39
N LEU A 12 47.86 56.08 1.36
CA LEU A 12 48.19 54.90 2.12
C LEU A 12 48.38 55.25 3.62
N SER A 13 48.02 54.34 4.51
CA SER A 13 48.99 53.58 5.34
C SER A 13 48.38 52.98 6.62
N ALA A 14 48.87 51.78 6.89
CA ALA A 14 48.85 50.93 8.08
C ALA A 14 48.45 51.49 9.46
N ALA A 15 47.64 50.70 10.16
CA ALA A 15 47.83 50.21 11.54
C ALA A 15 46.70 49.19 11.82
N GLU A 16 46.96 47.88 11.93
CA GLU A 16 47.23 47.14 13.19
C GLU A 16 46.38 47.66 14.37
N SER A 17 45.71 46.89 15.22
CA SER A 17 45.53 45.46 15.44
C SER A 17 44.44 45.35 16.53
N ARG A 18 43.39 44.54 16.34
CA ARG A 18 42.57 44.04 17.46
C ARG A 18 42.23 42.58 17.19
N GLN A 19 42.93 41.72 17.92
CA GLN A 19 42.59 40.31 18.07
C GLN A 19 41.35 40.21 18.97
N ASP A 20 40.18 40.09 18.35
CA ASP A 20 39.01 39.58 19.06
C ASP A 20 39.01 38.05 18.94
N GLN A 21 39.21 37.41 20.08
CA GLN A 21 39.12 35.97 20.23
C GLN A 21 37.70 35.50 19.89
N VAL A 22 37.54 34.83 18.75
CA VAL A 22 36.33 34.09 18.41
C VAL A 22 36.38 32.76 19.17
N THR A 23 35.63 32.66 20.26
CA THR A 23 35.31 31.39 20.89
C THR A 23 34.36 30.62 19.97
N PRO A 24 34.62 29.36 19.59
CA PRO A 24 33.67 28.61 18.79
C PRO A 24 32.46 28.26 19.65
N LEU A 25 31.31 28.84 19.32
CA LEU A 25 30.02 28.35 19.78
C LEU A 25 29.92 26.88 19.36
N GLN A 26 29.89 25.98 20.34
CA GLN A 26 29.52 24.58 20.14
C GLN A 26 28.15 24.56 19.45
N GLY A 27 28.17 24.36 18.14
CA GLY A 27 26.96 24.08 17.38
C GLY A 27 26.36 22.80 17.93
N SER A 28 25.24 22.93 18.66
CA SER A 28 24.37 21.81 18.94
C SER A 28 23.97 21.21 17.60
N VAL A 29 24.49 20.02 17.31
CA VAL A 29 23.98 19.18 16.23
C VAL A 29 22.51 18.93 16.56
N LEU A 30 21.61 19.71 15.95
CA LEU A 30 20.20 19.41 15.93
C LEU A 30 20.10 18.03 15.30
N HIS A 31 19.92 17.00 16.12
CA HIS A 31 19.47 15.71 15.66
C HIS A 31 18.17 15.98 14.92
N GLN A 32 18.23 15.91 13.60
CA GLN A 32 17.06 15.96 12.74
C GLN A 32 16.21 14.74 13.12
N VAL A 33 15.25 14.94 14.01
CA VAL A 33 14.23 13.96 14.31
C VAL A 33 13.50 13.73 13.01
N ASN A 34 13.80 12.61 12.34
CA ASN A 34 13.03 12.13 11.21
C ASN A 34 11.63 11.84 11.73
N SER A 35 10.76 12.86 11.69
CA SER A 35 9.33 12.68 11.85
C SER A 35 8.88 11.81 10.70
N VAL A 36 8.82 10.49 10.93
CA VAL A 36 8.12 9.60 10.02
C VAL A 36 6.67 10.05 10.08
N LYS A 37 6.23 10.84 9.10
CA LYS A 37 4.82 11.10 8.87
C LYS A 37 4.12 9.75 8.88
N THR A 38 3.35 9.47 9.91
CA THR A 38 2.54 8.25 9.99
C THR A 38 1.46 8.37 8.91
N LEU A 39 1.74 7.73 7.77
CA LEU A 39 0.82 7.71 6.64
C LEU A 39 -0.34 6.77 6.97
N ARG A 40 -1.57 7.30 6.87
CA ARG A 40 -2.82 6.53 6.96
C ARG A 40 -2.74 5.24 6.15
N THR A 41 -3.15 4.13 6.76
CA THR A 41 -3.30 2.84 6.09
C THR A 41 -4.52 2.87 5.16
N ARG A 42 -4.31 2.54 3.88
CA ARG A 42 -5.40 2.48 2.88
C ARG A 42 -6.15 1.16 2.98
N VAL A 43 -7.45 1.17 2.67
CA VAL A 43 -8.31 -0.03 2.78
C VAL A 43 -8.91 -0.42 1.44
N LYS A 44 -8.79 -1.70 1.09
CA LYS A 44 -9.50 -2.33 -0.04
C LYS A 44 -10.47 -3.40 0.46
N ILE A 45 -11.71 -3.37 -0.03
CA ILE A 45 -12.71 -4.44 0.18
C ILE A 45 -12.88 -5.21 -1.13
N CYS A 46 -12.55 -6.51 -1.13
CA CYS A 46 -12.42 -7.32 -2.34
C CYS A 46 -13.53 -8.36 -2.50
N GLY A 47 -13.91 -8.65 -3.75
CA GLY A 47 -14.90 -9.67 -4.10
C GLY A 47 -16.32 -9.19 -3.86
N LEU A 48 -16.64 -7.97 -4.29
CA LEU A 48 -17.99 -7.41 -4.23
C LEU A 48 -18.82 -7.91 -5.40
N THR A 49 -20.05 -8.35 -5.13
CA THR A 49 -20.92 -8.98 -6.14
C THR A 49 -22.29 -8.28 -6.31
N ARG A 50 -22.65 -7.40 -5.37
CA ARG A 50 -23.96 -6.76 -5.25
C ARG A 50 -23.87 -5.33 -4.72
N GLU A 51 -24.89 -4.55 -5.02
CA GLU A 51 -24.97 -3.11 -4.80
C GLU A 51 -24.79 -2.74 -3.33
N GLU A 52 -25.51 -3.43 -2.43
CA GLU A 52 -25.47 -3.15 -0.99
C GLU A 52 -24.07 -3.34 -0.37
N ASP A 53 -23.27 -4.27 -0.90
CA ASP A 53 -21.91 -4.50 -0.41
C ASP A 53 -20.95 -3.39 -0.90
N VAL A 54 -21.19 -2.86 -2.11
CA VAL A 54 -20.46 -1.69 -2.63
C VAL A 54 -20.78 -0.45 -1.82
N ASP A 55 -22.07 -0.21 -1.55
CA ASP A 55 -22.51 0.92 -0.75
C ASP A 55 -21.93 0.86 0.67
N ALA A 56 -21.97 -0.31 1.29
CA ALA A 56 -21.40 -0.52 2.63
C ALA A 56 -19.88 -0.28 2.64
N ALA A 57 -19.14 -0.78 1.65
CA ALA A 57 -17.70 -0.55 1.54
C ALA A 57 -17.36 0.95 1.39
N VAL A 58 -18.09 1.66 0.53
CA VAL A 58 -17.94 3.10 0.33
C VAL A 58 -18.26 3.87 1.60
N ALA A 59 -19.40 3.59 2.23
CA ALA A 59 -19.86 4.28 3.44
C ALA A 59 -18.89 4.08 4.61
N ALA A 60 -18.27 2.90 4.72
CA ALA A 60 -17.24 2.64 5.72
C ALA A 60 -15.93 3.40 5.47
N GLY A 61 -15.72 3.90 4.24
CA GLY A 61 -14.52 4.65 3.85
C GLY A 61 -13.42 3.79 3.25
N ALA A 62 -13.78 2.75 2.49
CA ALA A 62 -12.83 2.02 1.65
C ALA A 62 -12.21 2.94 0.60
N ASP A 63 -10.90 2.82 0.39
CA ASP A 63 -10.16 3.55 -0.66
C ASP A 63 -10.24 2.84 -2.01
N ALA A 64 -10.47 1.53 -2.00
CA ALA A 64 -10.63 0.73 -3.20
C ALA A 64 -11.64 -0.40 -3.00
N VAL A 65 -12.26 -0.82 -4.10
CA VAL A 65 -13.14 -2.00 -4.13
C VAL A 65 -12.67 -2.98 -5.20
N GLY A 66 -12.72 -4.28 -4.89
CA GLY A 66 -12.25 -5.34 -5.79
C GLY A 66 -13.40 -6.13 -6.41
N PHE A 67 -13.34 -6.35 -7.72
CA PHE A 67 -14.21 -7.24 -8.48
C PHE A 67 -13.38 -8.42 -8.99
N VAL A 68 -13.83 -9.64 -8.74
CA VAL A 68 -13.10 -10.86 -9.14
C VAL A 68 -13.59 -11.31 -10.51
N LEU A 69 -12.73 -11.22 -11.52
CA LEU A 69 -13.00 -11.64 -12.89
C LEU A 69 -12.35 -13.00 -13.19
N TYR A 70 -12.48 -13.92 -12.24
CA TYR A 70 -12.02 -15.31 -12.32
C TYR A 70 -13.21 -16.25 -12.08
N GLU A 71 -13.71 -16.88 -13.15
CA GLU A 71 -14.96 -17.66 -13.16
C GLU A 71 -15.05 -18.76 -12.11
N PRO A 72 -13.98 -19.52 -11.80
CA PRO A 72 -14.01 -20.52 -10.72
C PRO A 72 -14.19 -19.94 -9.31
N SER A 73 -14.04 -18.62 -9.14
CA SER A 73 -14.23 -17.98 -7.83
C SER A 73 -15.71 -17.89 -7.47
N PRO A 74 -16.10 -18.17 -6.21
CA PRO A 74 -17.46 -17.91 -5.74
C PRO A 74 -17.78 -16.41 -5.64
N ARG A 75 -16.79 -15.54 -5.88
CA ARG A 75 -16.91 -14.07 -5.88
C ARG A 75 -16.92 -13.51 -7.30
N TYR A 76 -17.01 -14.38 -8.31
CA TYR A 76 -16.94 -14.00 -9.70
C TYR A 76 -18.05 -13.01 -10.07
N VAL A 77 -17.68 -11.97 -10.82
CA VAL A 77 -18.59 -11.13 -11.59
C VAL A 77 -18.04 -10.94 -13.00
N SER A 78 -18.92 -10.79 -13.99
CA SER A 78 -18.50 -10.41 -15.34
C SER A 78 -17.99 -8.95 -15.37
N ALA A 79 -17.19 -8.60 -16.38
CA ALA A 79 -16.71 -7.22 -16.57
C ALA A 79 -17.86 -6.22 -16.64
N LYS A 80 -18.91 -6.54 -17.42
CA LYS A 80 -20.14 -5.75 -17.49
C LYS A 80 -20.78 -5.56 -16.11
N ARG A 81 -20.94 -6.64 -15.33
CA ARG A 81 -21.52 -6.55 -13.98
C ARG A 81 -20.66 -5.71 -13.04
N ALA A 82 -19.34 -5.87 -13.11
CA ALA A 82 -18.40 -5.06 -12.33
C ALA A 82 -18.49 -3.57 -12.71
N ALA A 83 -18.62 -3.25 -13.99
CA ALA A 83 -18.84 -1.87 -14.46
C ALA A 83 -20.18 -1.29 -13.96
N GLU A 84 -21.24 -2.11 -13.92
CA GLU A 84 -22.54 -1.69 -13.35
C GLU A 84 -22.43 -1.34 -11.87
N LEU A 85 -21.76 -2.18 -11.09
CA LEU A 85 -21.49 -1.96 -9.66
C LEU A 85 -20.58 -0.74 -9.45
N ALA A 86 -19.57 -0.56 -10.29
CA ALA A 86 -18.62 0.54 -10.18
C ALA A 86 -19.26 1.92 -10.41
N ARG A 87 -20.42 2.01 -11.08
CA ARG A 87 -21.17 3.29 -11.21
C ARG A 87 -21.63 3.87 -9.87
N ARG A 88 -21.62 3.08 -8.81
CA ARG A 88 -21.99 3.51 -7.46
C ARG A 88 -20.83 4.17 -6.70
N LEU A 89 -19.62 4.10 -7.22
CA LEU A 89 -18.43 4.62 -6.54
C LEU A 89 -18.40 6.15 -6.61
N PRO A 90 -18.17 6.84 -5.49
CA PRO A 90 -17.89 8.26 -5.51
C PRO A 90 -16.47 8.51 -6.05
N PRO A 91 -16.12 9.76 -6.35
CA PRO A 91 -14.74 10.14 -6.61
C PRO A 91 -13.78 9.61 -5.52
N PHE A 92 -12.57 9.25 -5.93
CA PHE A 92 -11.48 8.79 -5.07
C PHE A 92 -11.63 7.39 -4.45
N VAL A 93 -12.63 6.61 -4.86
CA VAL A 93 -12.68 5.16 -4.59
C VAL A 93 -12.29 4.41 -5.85
N THR A 94 -11.17 3.69 -5.80
CA THR A 94 -10.62 3.01 -6.98
C THR A 94 -11.26 1.63 -7.20
N PRO A 95 -11.90 1.37 -8.36
CA PRO A 95 -12.28 0.01 -8.73
C PRO A 95 -11.04 -0.80 -9.13
N VAL A 96 -10.99 -2.07 -8.71
CA VAL A 96 -9.89 -2.99 -9.02
C VAL A 96 -10.45 -4.26 -9.65
N PHE A 97 -9.96 -4.62 -10.83
CA PHE A 97 -10.24 -5.92 -11.45
C PHE A 97 -9.17 -6.93 -11.09
N LEU A 98 -9.59 -8.04 -10.49
CA LEU A 98 -8.72 -9.14 -10.13
C LEU A 98 -8.82 -10.25 -11.18
N PHE A 99 -7.67 -10.62 -11.74
CA PHE A 99 -7.53 -11.72 -12.68
C PHE A 99 -6.59 -12.80 -12.12
N VAL A 100 -6.79 -14.02 -12.62
CA VAL A 100 -5.91 -15.17 -12.37
C VAL A 100 -5.63 -15.80 -13.72
N ASN A 101 -4.39 -15.70 -14.19
CA ASN A 101 -3.88 -16.33 -15.41
C ASN A 101 -4.75 -16.04 -16.65
N ALA A 102 -5.34 -14.85 -16.72
CA ALA A 102 -6.19 -14.46 -17.85
C ALA A 102 -5.32 -13.94 -19.01
N HIS A 103 -5.70 -14.28 -20.25
CA HIS A 103 -5.05 -13.74 -21.43
C HIS A 103 -5.18 -12.20 -21.51
N ALA A 104 -4.11 -11.53 -21.96
CA ALA A 104 -4.06 -10.07 -22.08
C ALA A 104 -5.25 -9.49 -22.86
N THR A 105 -5.70 -10.16 -23.93
CA THR A 105 -6.87 -9.73 -24.73
C THR A 105 -8.16 -9.69 -23.91
N LYS A 106 -8.39 -10.67 -23.02
CA LYS A 106 -9.56 -10.69 -22.11
C LYS A 106 -9.49 -9.55 -21.09
N ILE A 107 -8.29 -9.27 -20.57
CA ILE A 107 -8.06 -8.19 -19.60
C ILE A 107 -8.29 -6.83 -20.26
N ILE A 108 -7.71 -6.60 -21.45
CA ILE A 108 -7.87 -5.37 -22.21
C ILE A 108 -9.35 -5.12 -22.54
N ALA A 109 -10.07 -6.16 -22.99
CA ALA A 109 -11.49 -6.07 -23.27
C ALA A 109 -12.31 -5.73 -22.02
N ALA A 110 -12.04 -6.37 -20.88
CA ALA A 110 -12.71 -6.05 -19.62
C ALA A 110 -12.47 -4.59 -19.19
N CYS A 111 -11.24 -4.09 -19.33
CA CYS A 111 -10.89 -2.70 -19.01
C CYS A 111 -11.52 -1.68 -19.97
N ALA A 112 -12.10 -2.09 -21.11
CA ALA A 112 -12.88 -1.19 -21.95
C ALA A 112 -14.23 -0.83 -21.30
N ASP A 113 -14.85 -1.76 -20.56
CA ASP A 113 -16.11 -1.54 -19.85
C ASP A 113 -15.93 -0.63 -18.60
N LEU A 114 -14.74 -0.62 -18.02
CA LEU A 114 -14.39 0.22 -16.87
C LEU A 114 -12.95 0.77 -16.99
N PRO A 115 -12.73 1.85 -17.77
CA PRO A 115 -11.39 2.37 -18.07
C PRO A 115 -10.58 2.84 -16.86
N LEU A 116 -11.24 3.14 -15.74
CA LEU A 116 -10.62 3.59 -14.48
C LEU A 116 -10.19 2.42 -13.58
N ALA A 117 -10.46 1.18 -13.96
CA ALA A 117 -10.09 0.01 -13.16
C ALA A 117 -8.57 -0.16 -13.11
N LEU A 118 -8.05 -0.32 -11.89
CA LEU A 118 -6.71 -0.85 -11.66
C LEU A 118 -6.73 -2.36 -11.87
N VAL A 119 -5.66 -2.92 -12.45
CA VAL A 119 -5.53 -4.37 -12.63
C VAL A 119 -4.83 -5.00 -11.43
N GLN A 120 -5.33 -6.13 -10.94
CA GLN A 120 -4.67 -6.95 -9.93
C GLN A 120 -4.42 -8.35 -10.50
N PHE A 121 -3.15 -8.71 -10.64
CA PHE A 121 -2.73 -10.04 -11.09
C PHE A 121 -2.51 -10.94 -9.89
N HIS A 122 -3.31 -12.01 -9.79
CA HIS A 122 -3.37 -12.90 -8.64
C HIS A 122 -2.96 -14.35 -8.94
N GLY A 123 -2.58 -14.64 -10.19
CA GLY A 123 -2.12 -15.94 -10.63
C GLY A 123 -0.60 -16.05 -10.63
N ASP A 124 -0.11 -16.76 -11.63
CA ASP A 124 1.26 -17.12 -11.93
C ASP A 124 1.84 -16.21 -13.05
N GLU A 125 1.19 -15.07 -13.31
CA GLU A 125 1.60 -14.15 -14.38
C GLU A 125 3.05 -13.68 -14.17
N SER A 126 3.82 -13.72 -15.26
CA SER A 126 5.18 -13.19 -15.33
C SER A 126 5.19 -11.66 -15.37
N PRO A 127 6.34 -11.00 -15.12
CA PRO A 127 6.47 -9.56 -15.32
C PRO A 127 6.08 -9.13 -16.74
N GLU A 128 6.44 -9.92 -17.76
CA GLU A 128 6.13 -9.66 -19.16
C GLU A 128 4.62 -9.72 -19.44
N ASP A 129 3.92 -10.74 -18.91
CA ASP A 129 2.47 -10.86 -19.01
C ASP A 129 1.76 -9.63 -18.41
N CYS A 130 2.24 -9.17 -17.26
CA CYS A 130 1.67 -8.01 -16.57
C CYS A 130 1.85 -6.72 -17.41
N LEU A 131 3.03 -6.54 -18.00
CA LEU A 131 3.36 -5.36 -18.82
C LEU A 131 2.60 -5.33 -20.15
N GLN A 132 2.34 -6.50 -20.75
CA GLN A 132 1.64 -6.60 -22.03
C GLN A 132 0.23 -5.98 -22.01
N VAL A 133 -0.42 -5.93 -20.84
CA VAL A 133 -1.75 -5.33 -20.69
C VAL A 133 -1.72 -3.80 -20.84
N GLY A 134 -0.58 -3.15 -20.62
CA GLY A 134 -0.44 -1.69 -20.77
C GLY A 134 -1.28 -0.88 -19.79
N ARG A 135 -1.56 -1.44 -18.61
CA ARG A 135 -2.34 -0.80 -17.53
C ARG A 135 -1.52 -0.77 -16.25
N PRO A 136 -1.72 0.23 -15.36
CA PRO A 136 -1.17 0.15 -14.03
C PRO A 136 -1.74 -1.04 -13.27
N PHE A 137 -0.92 -1.68 -12.43
CA PHE A 137 -1.31 -2.92 -11.77
C PHE A 137 -0.75 -3.12 -10.36
N ILE A 138 -1.41 -3.99 -9.60
CA ILE A 138 -0.94 -4.60 -8.34
C ILE A 138 -0.58 -6.06 -8.63
N ARG A 139 0.50 -6.56 -8.04
CA ARG A 139 0.90 -7.97 -8.14
C ARG A 139 0.74 -8.69 -6.82
N ALA A 140 0.02 -9.81 -6.79
CA ALA A 140 -0.07 -10.66 -5.60
C ALA A 140 1.14 -11.61 -5.47
N ALA A 141 1.83 -11.53 -4.34
CA ALA A 141 2.77 -12.52 -3.86
C ALA A 141 2.04 -13.49 -2.90
N ARG A 142 1.97 -14.78 -3.25
CA ARG A 142 1.35 -15.82 -2.41
C ARG A 142 2.39 -16.38 -1.44
N ILE A 143 2.35 -15.93 -0.19
CA ILE A 143 3.32 -16.26 0.87
C ILE A 143 2.96 -17.61 1.52
N PRO A 144 3.86 -18.61 1.54
CA PRO A 144 3.62 -19.89 2.19
C PRO A 144 3.30 -19.77 3.69
N LEU A 145 2.41 -20.64 4.20
CA LEU A 145 2.08 -20.73 5.62
C LEU A 145 3.20 -21.36 6.45
N ASP A 146 3.87 -22.37 5.88
CA ASP A 146 4.77 -23.29 6.59
C ASP A 146 6.24 -22.96 6.36
N GLU A 147 6.63 -21.68 6.44
CA GLU A 147 8.05 -21.34 6.56
C GLU A 147 8.52 -21.70 7.98
N ASN A 148 8.90 -22.96 8.19
CA ASN A 148 9.67 -23.35 9.36
C ASN A 148 11.02 -22.58 9.30
N PRO A 149 11.30 -21.67 10.26
CA PRO A 149 12.52 -20.86 10.24
C PRO A 149 13.81 -21.70 10.25
N ASN A 150 13.71 -22.96 10.68
CA ASN A 150 14.82 -23.90 10.82
C ASN A 150 14.87 -24.96 9.71
N ALA A 151 13.89 -25.01 8.80
CA ALA A 151 13.98 -25.87 7.64
C ALA A 151 14.84 -25.15 6.60
N SER A 152 15.91 -25.81 6.14
CA SER A 152 16.81 -25.35 5.07
C SER A 152 16.15 -25.25 3.67
N GLY A 153 14.81 -25.16 3.62
CA GLY A 153 14.00 -25.04 2.42
C GLY A 153 13.72 -23.58 2.09
N PHE A 154 13.61 -23.29 0.80
CA PHE A 154 13.35 -21.97 0.20
C PHE A 154 12.34 -21.13 1.01
N ARG A 155 12.82 -20.06 1.64
CA ARG A 155 11.96 -18.96 2.08
C ARG A 155 11.54 -18.18 0.85
N PHE A 156 10.29 -17.70 0.82
CA PHE A 156 9.83 -16.85 -0.26
C PHE A 156 10.64 -15.55 -0.26
N ASP A 157 11.47 -15.36 -1.29
CA ASP A 157 12.29 -14.16 -1.42
C ASP A 157 11.44 -12.98 -1.90
N LEU A 158 10.78 -12.33 -0.94
CA LEU A 158 9.94 -11.17 -1.20
C LEU A 158 10.73 -9.98 -1.75
N VAL A 159 12.01 -9.84 -1.40
CA VAL A 159 12.86 -8.74 -1.90
C VAL A 159 13.10 -8.94 -3.38
N ARG A 160 13.51 -10.15 -3.79
CA ARG A 160 13.67 -10.51 -5.20
C ARG A 160 12.36 -10.38 -5.96
N TYR A 161 11.26 -10.89 -5.40
CA TYR A 161 9.94 -10.79 -6.02
C TYR A 161 9.53 -9.32 -6.29
N ALA A 162 9.73 -8.44 -5.31
CA ALA A 162 9.45 -7.02 -5.48
C ALA A 162 10.34 -6.34 -6.54
N LEU A 163 11.58 -6.81 -6.72
CA LEU A 163 12.49 -6.34 -7.76
C LEU A 163 12.06 -6.82 -9.16
N ASP A 164 11.68 -8.10 -9.28
CA ASP A 164 11.20 -8.67 -10.55
C ASP A 164 9.90 -7.98 -11.01
N PHE A 165 9.02 -7.64 -10.06
CA PHE A 165 7.77 -6.92 -10.31
C PHE A 165 7.84 -5.41 -10.00
N LYS A 166 9.01 -4.77 -10.18
CA LYS A 166 9.21 -3.33 -9.89
C LYS A 166 8.28 -2.37 -10.63
N ALA A 167 7.64 -2.81 -11.71
CA ALA A 167 6.66 -2.03 -12.48
C ALA A 167 5.26 -2.03 -11.82
N ALA A 168 5.00 -2.93 -10.87
CA ALA A 168 3.77 -2.94 -10.10
C ALA A 168 3.70 -1.69 -9.21
N GLN A 169 2.51 -1.10 -9.07
CA GLN A 169 2.29 -0.01 -8.12
C GLN A 169 2.42 -0.46 -6.66
N ALA A 170 2.09 -1.73 -6.39
CA ALA A 170 2.24 -2.36 -5.09
C ALA A 170 2.37 -3.88 -5.22
N ILE A 171 3.00 -4.49 -4.22
CA ILE A 171 3.01 -5.94 -4.02
C ILE A 171 1.97 -6.27 -2.94
N LEU A 172 0.99 -7.10 -3.28
CA LEU A 172 -0.01 -7.59 -2.36
C LEU A 172 0.46 -8.91 -1.75
N LEU A 173 0.55 -8.98 -0.43
CA LEU A 173 0.94 -10.18 0.29
C LEU A 173 -0.32 -10.99 0.61
N ASP A 174 -0.54 -12.09 -0.09
CA ASP A 174 -1.65 -13.01 0.18
C ASP A 174 -1.13 -14.29 0.85
N THR A 175 -1.96 -14.89 1.70
CA THR A 175 -1.60 -16.16 2.34
C THR A 175 -1.82 -17.30 1.35
N HIS A 176 -0.79 -18.09 1.08
CA HIS A 176 -0.89 -19.25 0.21
C HIS A 176 -1.76 -20.33 0.87
N VAL A 177 -2.83 -20.71 0.20
CA VAL A 177 -3.73 -21.81 0.53
C VAL A 177 -3.93 -22.65 -0.73
N GLU A 178 -4.31 -23.92 -0.63
CA GLU A 178 -4.69 -24.69 -1.82
C GLU A 178 -5.87 -23.99 -2.53
N GLY A 179 -5.65 -23.59 -3.80
CA GLY A 179 -6.60 -22.79 -4.59
C GLY A 179 -6.32 -21.28 -4.58
N TYR A 180 -7.25 -20.48 -5.14
CA TYR A 180 -7.14 -19.01 -5.18
C TYR A 180 -8.17 -18.37 -4.22
N GLY A 181 -7.67 -17.81 -3.11
CA GLY A 181 -8.40 -16.91 -2.20
C GLY A 181 -8.86 -17.50 -0.85
N GLY A 182 -8.56 -16.76 0.23
CA GLY A 182 -9.37 -16.59 1.46
C GLY A 182 -9.73 -17.82 2.31
N SER A 183 -8.76 -18.49 2.94
CA SER A 183 -9.01 -19.57 3.93
C SER A 183 -9.28 -19.11 5.37
N GLY A 184 -9.07 -17.81 5.67
CA GLY A 184 -9.12 -17.28 7.04
C GLY A 184 -7.84 -17.47 7.86
N LYS A 185 -6.84 -18.19 7.33
CA LYS A 185 -5.50 -18.29 7.92
C LYS A 185 -4.61 -17.14 7.43
N THR A 186 -3.76 -16.63 8.33
CA THR A 186 -2.73 -15.63 8.03
C THR A 186 -1.35 -16.28 8.07
N PHE A 187 -0.46 -15.92 7.16
CA PHE A 187 0.96 -16.27 7.28
C PHE A 187 1.61 -15.51 8.45
N ASN A 188 2.77 -15.99 8.91
CA ASN A 188 3.49 -15.35 10.01
C ASN A 188 4.20 -14.08 9.52
N TRP A 189 3.60 -12.90 9.77
CA TRP A 189 4.13 -11.60 9.35
C TRP A 189 5.52 -11.28 9.89
N SER A 190 5.92 -11.88 11.02
CA SER A 190 7.26 -11.71 11.59
C SER A 190 8.38 -12.28 10.69
N LEU A 191 8.04 -13.18 9.78
CA LEU A 191 8.99 -13.80 8.84
C LEU A 191 9.27 -12.90 7.62
N LEU A 192 8.54 -11.80 7.45
CA LEU A 192 8.81 -10.84 6.39
C LEU A 192 10.18 -10.19 6.60
N PRO A 193 10.93 -9.93 5.52
CA PRO A 193 12.20 -9.21 5.60
C PRO A 193 11.99 -7.84 6.28
N PRO A 194 13.02 -7.34 7.00
CA PRO A 194 12.90 -6.11 7.78
C PRO A 194 12.64 -4.86 6.93
N ASN A 195 12.98 -4.90 5.64
CA ASN A 195 12.72 -3.80 4.70
C ASN A 195 12.48 -4.35 3.29
N VAL A 196 11.33 -3.98 2.71
CA VAL A 196 10.99 -4.18 1.30
C VAL A 196 10.81 -2.80 0.68
N ASN A 197 11.59 -2.50 -0.36
CA ASN A 197 11.57 -1.22 -1.07
C ASN A 197 10.34 -1.06 -2.01
N ALA A 198 9.15 -1.43 -1.54
CA ALA A 198 7.90 -1.42 -2.29
C ALA A 198 6.74 -0.84 -1.45
N HIS A 199 5.68 -0.44 -2.14
CA HIS A 199 4.37 -0.26 -1.53
C HIS A 199 3.77 -1.64 -1.32
N LEU A 200 3.28 -1.93 -0.11
CA LEU A 200 2.70 -3.23 0.22
C LEU A 200 1.20 -3.13 0.46
N VAL A 201 0.49 -4.19 0.09
CA VAL A 201 -0.90 -4.43 0.48
C VAL A 201 -0.94 -5.72 1.29
N LEU A 202 -1.26 -5.64 2.58
CA LEU A 202 -1.43 -6.83 3.40
C LEU A 202 -2.81 -7.46 3.14
N SER A 203 -2.84 -8.74 2.79
CA SER A 203 -4.06 -9.52 2.57
C SER A 203 -3.93 -10.90 3.23
N GLY A 204 -4.77 -11.85 2.83
CA GLY A 204 -4.69 -13.24 3.26
C GLY A 204 -5.17 -13.48 4.68
N GLY A 205 -6.45 -13.84 4.82
CA GLY A 205 -7.02 -14.21 6.13
C GLY A 205 -7.22 -13.04 7.10
N LEU A 206 -7.15 -11.80 6.62
CA LEU A 206 -7.45 -10.63 7.44
C LEU A 206 -8.92 -10.61 7.88
N THR A 207 -9.14 -10.21 9.13
CA THR A 207 -10.44 -10.07 9.80
C THR A 207 -10.41 -8.82 10.69
N PRO A 208 -11.56 -8.32 11.17
CA PRO A 208 -11.57 -7.24 12.17
C PRO A 208 -10.73 -7.55 13.42
N ALA A 209 -10.60 -8.83 13.78
CA ALA A 209 -9.89 -9.25 14.99
C ALA A 209 -8.36 -9.25 14.88
N ASN A 210 -7.79 -9.33 13.66
CA ASN A 210 -6.35 -9.49 13.47
C ASN A 210 -5.69 -8.37 12.64
N VAL A 211 -6.47 -7.52 11.95
CA VAL A 211 -5.91 -6.52 11.04
C VAL A 211 -5.04 -5.49 11.75
N THR A 212 -5.37 -5.13 13.00
CA THR A 212 -4.58 -4.21 13.82
C THR A 212 -3.16 -4.73 14.01
N ASP A 213 -3.02 -5.99 14.46
CA ASP A 213 -1.70 -6.61 14.65
C ASP A 213 -0.92 -6.70 13.33
N GLY A 214 -1.60 -7.02 12.23
CA GLY A 214 -1.01 -7.08 10.90
C GLY A 214 -0.43 -5.74 10.46
N ILE A 215 -1.18 -4.65 10.67
CA ILE A 215 -0.71 -3.31 10.37
C ILE A 215 0.51 -2.96 11.22
N LEU A 216 0.44 -3.16 12.54
CA LEU A 216 1.54 -2.83 13.45
C LEU A 216 2.83 -3.58 13.10
N GLN A 217 2.73 -4.85 12.68
CA GLN A 217 3.88 -5.65 12.29
C GLN A 217 4.42 -5.29 10.90
N VAL A 218 3.57 -5.03 9.90
CA VAL A 218 4.02 -4.86 8.51
C VAL A 218 4.41 -3.42 8.19
N ARG A 219 3.79 -2.43 8.84
CA ARG A 219 4.01 -1.00 8.57
C ARG A 219 5.48 -0.56 8.58
N PRO A 220 6.36 -1.03 9.50
CA PRO A 220 7.76 -0.62 9.53
C PRO A 220 8.60 -1.20 8.38
N ARG A 221 8.09 -2.18 7.63
CA ARG A 221 8.85 -2.97 6.65
C ARG A 221 8.69 -2.49 5.20
N CYS A 222 7.97 -1.38 4.96
CA CYS A 222 7.61 -0.96 3.61
C CYS A 222 7.44 0.56 3.44
N LYS A 223 7.40 1.03 2.18
CA LYS A 223 7.20 2.45 1.83
C LYS A 223 5.84 2.96 2.28
N THR A 224 4.79 2.24 1.91
CA THR A 224 3.40 2.50 2.33
C THR A 224 2.70 1.18 2.54
N LEU A 225 1.70 1.20 3.41
CA LEU A 225 0.86 0.04 3.68
C LEU A 225 -0.60 0.33 3.32
N ALA A 226 -1.19 -0.63 2.62
CA ALA A 226 -2.63 -0.81 2.53
C ALA A 226 -3.01 -2.18 3.10
N VAL A 227 -4.30 -2.39 3.33
CA VAL A 227 -4.87 -3.70 3.66
C VAL A 227 -5.96 -4.07 2.67
N ASP A 228 -6.07 -5.36 2.36
CA ASP A 228 -7.09 -5.93 1.48
C ASP A 228 -7.83 -7.05 2.21
N VAL A 229 -9.15 -6.96 2.28
CA VAL A 229 -9.98 -7.98 2.94
C VAL A 229 -11.07 -8.48 2.00
N SER A 230 -11.27 -9.80 2.00
CA SER A 230 -12.37 -10.43 1.28
C SER A 230 -13.24 -11.28 2.18
N SER A 231 -12.83 -12.49 2.55
CA SER A 231 -13.64 -13.44 3.33
C SER A 231 -13.84 -13.04 4.79
N GLY A 232 -12.90 -12.31 5.40
CA GLY A 232 -13.00 -11.88 6.80
C GLY A 232 -14.16 -10.93 7.10
N VAL A 233 -14.77 -10.34 6.06
CA VAL A 233 -15.95 -9.46 6.17
C VAL A 233 -17.19 -10.04 5.48
N GLU A 234 -17.20 -11.35 5.20
CA GLU A 234 -18.34 -12.04 4.59
C GLU A 234 -19.32 -12.61 5.63
N ILE A 235 -20.59 -12.69 5.25
CA ILE A 235 -21.61 -13.54 5.88
C ILE A 235 -21.49 -14.95 5.30
N SER A 236 -21.45 -15.02 3.98
CA SER A 236 -21.20 -16.22 3.18
C SER A 236 -20.34 -15.85 1.96
N LYS A 237 -19.79 -16.85 1.25
CA LYS A 237 -18.92 -16.60 0.10
C LYS A 237 -19.58 -15.64 -0.90
N GLY A 238 -18.94 -14.51 -1.20
CA GLY A 238 -19.44 -13.50 -2.13
C GLY A 238 -20.47 -12.51 -1.57
N ILE A 239 -20.90 -12.65 -0.31
CA ILE A 239 -21.91 -11.82 0.36
C ILE A 239 -21.28 -11.14 1.56
N LYS A 240 -21.07 -9.83 1.50
CA LYS A 240 -20.43 -9.07 2.59
C LYS A 240 -21.40 -8.78 3.74
N SER A 241 -20.85 -8.54 4.93
CA SER A 241 -21.55 -8.00 6.09
C SER A 241 -21.14 -6.54 6.27
N ALA A 242 -22.11 -5.62 6.22
CA ALA A 242 -21.86 -4.21 6.49
C ALA A 242 -21.23 -3.99 7.88
N ASP A 243 -21.72 -4.71 8.89
CA ASP A 243 -21.17 -4.64 10.25
C ASP A 243 -19.71 -5.08 10.31
N LYS A 244 -19.35 -6.20 9.65
CA LYS A 244 -17.95 -6.65 9.63
C LYS A 244 -17.06 -5.71 8.82
N ILE A 245 -17.55 -5.11 7.74
CA ILE A 245 -16.82 -4.07 7.00
C ILE A 245 -16.52 -2.88 7.93
N ASN A 246 -17.53 -2.38 8.64
CA ASN A 246 -17.37 -1.26 9.59
C ASN A 246 -16.37 -1.60 10.71
N GLN A 247 -16.48 -2.79 11.29
CA GLN A 247 -15.55 -3.27 12.32
C GLN A 247 -14.12 -3.37 11.78
N PHE A 248 -13.95 -3.87 10.55
CA PHE A 248 -12.65 -3.97 9.90
C PHE A 248 -12.01 -2.59 9.71
N VAL A 249 -12.75 -1.64 9.14
CA VAL A 249 -12.22 -0.28 8.92
C VAL A 249 -11.93 0.44 10.25
N ALA A 250 -12.77 0.24 11.27
CA ALA A 250 -12.52 0.77 12.60
C ALA A 250 -11.21 0.21 13.20
N ALA A 251 -10.98 -1.09 13.08
CA ALA A 251 -9.74 -1.75 13.54
C ALA A 251 -8.50 -1.24 12.81
N VAL A 252 -8.61 -0.94 11.50
CA VAL A 252 -7.53 -0.30 10.72
C VAL A 252 -7.22 1.10 11.26
N ARG A 253 -8.24 1.93 11.51
CA ARG A 253 -8.08 3.28 12.06
C ARG A 253 -7.45 3.26 13.45
N ALA A 254 -7.88 2.34 14.31
CA ALA A 254 -7.29 2.14 15.63
C ALA A 254 -5.80 1.77 15.56
N ALA A 255 -5.39 0.98 14.56
CA ALA A 255 -3.98 0.65 14.34
C ALA A 255 -3.16 1.90 13.97
N ASP A 256 -3.69 2.75 13.07
CA ASP A 256 -3.05 4.01 12.69
C ASP A 256 -2.90 4.96 13.90
N GLU A 257 -3.93 5.06 14.74
CA GLU A 257 -3.88 5.85 15.99
C GLU A 257 -2.81 5.33 16.97
N GLN A 258 -2.69 4.01 17.12
CA GLN A 258 -1.64 3.41 17.95
C GLN A 258 -0.24 3.72 17.42
N LEU A 259 -0.03 3.66 16.11
CA LEU A 259 1.25 4.00 15.48
C LEU A 259 1.63 5.46 15.73
N VAL A 260 0.67 6.38 15.63
CA VAL A 260 0.87 7.80 15.97
C VAL A 260 1.27 7.95 17.44
N ASN A 261 0.50 7.35 18.36
CA ASN A 261 0.72 7.49 19.80
C ASN A 261 2.05 6.89 20.25
N ASN A 262 2.46 5.75 19.70
CA ASN A 262 3.75 5.13 19.99
C ASN A 262 4.91 6.00 19.49
N HIS A 263 4.74 6.74 18.39
CA HIS A 263 5.74 7.69 17.92
C HIS A 263 5.88 8.91 18.84
N VAL A 264 4.75 9.45 19.33
CA VAL A 264 4.74 10.58 20.27
C VAL A 264 5.46 10.21 21.58
N ARG A 265 5.27 8.97 22.07
CA ARG A 265 5.92 8.51 23.31
C ARG A 265 7.42 8.23 23.20
N LEU A 266 7.94 7.99 22.00
CA LEU A 266 9.37 7.69 21.76
C LEU A 266 10.20 8.93 21.41
N SER A 267 9.56 10.10 21.23
CA SER A 267 10.25 11.38 21.07
C SER A 267 10.53 11.97 22.47
N PRO A 268 11.79 12.18 22.88
CA PRO A 268 12.09 12.77 24.19
C PRO A 268 11.50 14.18 24.27
N THR A 269 10.81 14.49 25.36
CA THR A 269 10.49 15.87 25.77
C THR A 269 11.73 16.65 26.12
#